data_AF-A0A552JXT0-F1
#
_entry.id   AF-A0A552JXT0-F1
#
_cell.length_a   1.000
_cell.length_b   1.000
_cell.length_c   1.000
_cell.angle_alpha   90.00
_cell.angle_beta   90.00
_cell.angle_gamma   90.00
#
_symmetry.space_group_name_H-M   'P 1'
#
loop_
_entity.id
_entity.type
_entity.pdbx_description
1 polymer ?
#
loop_
_entity_poly.entity_id
_entity_poly.type
_entity_poly.pdbx_seq_one_letter_code
_entity_poly.pdbx_strand_id
1 'polypeptide(L)' 'MVRQLDDSPKTTIVYPDSDGKPMADNTRQFRWITTIKANLDWLFANNADVFVAGDLLWYPVEGD' A
#
# COMPACT_ATOMS: atom_id res chain seq x y z
N MET A 1 1.73 35.26 -19.07
CA MET A 1 2.96 34.76 -18.41
C MET A 1 3.06 33.27 -18.69
N VAL A 2 4.16 32.80 -19.28
CA VAL A 2 4.39 31.37 -19.55
C VAL A 2 5.12 30.79 -18.35
N ARG A 3 4.56 29.75 -17.71
CA ARG A 3 5.26 28.99 -16.66
C ARG A 3 6.26 28.06 -17.34
N GLN A 4 7.54 28.26 -17.06
CA GLN A 4 8.60 27.35 -17.45
C GLN A 4 8.44 26.07 -16.60
N LEU A 5 8.40 24.91 -17.24
CA LEU A 5 8.39 23.63 -16.55
C LEU A 5 9.84 23.33 -16.12
N ASP A 6 10.04 23.01 -14.85
CA ASP A 6 11.34 22.64 -14.33
C ASP A 6 11.81 21.33 -15.01
N ASP A 7 12.89 21.41 -15.78
CA ASP A 7 13.50 20.32 -16.55
C ASP A 7 14.61 19.59 -15.76
N SER A 8 14.53 19.65 -14.43
CA SER A 8 15.46 18.92 -13.55
C SER A 8 15.31 17.42 -13.81
N PRO A 9 16.40 16.65 -13.99
CA PRO A 9 16.31 15.22 -14.21
C PRO A 9 15.59 14.57 -13.03
N LYS A 10 14.39 14.03 -13.28
CA LYS A 10 13.66 13.26 -12.28
C LYS A 10 14.50 12.04 -11.92
N THR A 11 15.01 12.01 -10.69
CA THR A 11 15.65 10.82 -10.14
C THR A 11 14.62 9.69 -10.17
N THR A 12 14.94 8.56 -10.81
CA THR A 12 14.08 7.38 -10.77
C THR A 12 14.01 6.86 -9.33
N ILE A 13 12.85 6.97 -8.71
CA ILE A 13 12.61 6.47 -7.35
C ILE A 13 12.31 4.98 -7.44
N VAL A 14 13.03 4.18 -6.64
CA VAL A 14 12.79 2.74 -6.50
C VAL A 14 12.12 2.50 -5.16
N TYR A 15 10.84 2.12 -5.18
CA TYR A 15 10.12 1.75 -3.97
C TYR A 15 10.47 0.31 -3.58
N PRO A 16 10.72 0.03 -2.28
CA PRO A 16 11.02 -1.32 -1.84
C PRO A 16 9.80 -2.24 -2.00
N ASP A 17 10.07 -3.51 -2.25
CA ASP A 17 9.09 -4.60 -2.36
C ASP A 17 8.82 -5.29 -1.02
N SER A 18 9.54 -4.90 0.03
CA SER A 18 9.42 -5.43 1.39
C SER A 18 9.76 -4.36 2.43
N ASP A 19 9.11 -4.43 3.59
CA ASP A 19 9.49 -3.64 4.76
C ASP A 19 10.57 -4.34 5.63
N GLY A 20 11.07 -5.49 5.16
CA GLY A 20 12.07 -6.31 5.85
C GLY A 20 11.54 -7.06 7.07
N LYS A 21 10.23 -7.07 7.34
CA LYS A 21 9.63 -7.74 8.51
C LYS A 21 9.03 -9.10 8.14
N PRO A 22 9.03 -10.06 9.09
CA PRO A 22 8.55 -11.42 8.84
C PRO A 22 7.02 -11.54 8.81
N MET A 23 6.29 -10.42 8.67
CA MET A 23 4.83 -10.40 8.78
C MET A 23 4.16 -11.08 7.58
N ALA A 24 4.75 -10.99 6.39
CA ALA A 24 4.26 -11.69 5.20
C ALA A 24 4.90 -13.08 5.00
N ASP A 25 6.01 -13.37 5.69
CA ASP A 25 6.92 -14.44 5.29
C ASP A 25 6.54 -15.85 5.79
N ASN A 26 5.36 -16.03 6.38
CA ASN A 26 4.89 -17.37 6.71
C ASN A 26 3.36 -17.52 6.85
N THR A 27 2.93 -18.78 6.82
CA THR A 27 1.53 -19.21 6.79
C THR A 27 0.73 -18.84 8.05
N ARG A 28 1.36 -18.68 9.22
CA ARG A 28 0.64 -18.29 10.45
C ARG A 28 0.17 -16.85 10.37
N GLN A 29 1.05 -15.93 9.96
CA GLN A 29 0.69 -14.53 9.78
C GLN A 29 -0.29 -14.37 8.61
N PHE A 30 -0.05 -15.04 7.49
CA PHE A 30 -1.00 -15.05 6.35
C PHE A 30 -2.41 -15.45 6.79
N ARG A 31 -2.55 -16.49 7.63
CA ARG A 31 -3.85 -16.89 8.17
C ARG A 31 -4.52 -15.78 8.97
N TRP A 32 -3.78 -15.07 9.80
CA TRP A 32 -4.34 -13.97 10.59
C TRP A 32 -4.70 -12.76 9.74
N ILE A 33 -3.83 -12.36 8.80
CA ILE A 33 -4.08 -11.27 7.85
C ILE A 33 -5.37 -11.55 7.07
N THR A 34 -5.48 -12.73 6.46
CA THR A 34 -6.66 -13.10 5.67
C THR A 34 -7.93 -13.21 6.51
N THR A 35 -7.83 -13.71 7.74
CA THR A 35 -8.98 -13.77 8.67
C THR A 35 -9.49 -12.36 8.98
N ILE A 36 -8.61 -11.44 9.37
CA ILE A 36 -8.99 -10.07 9.73
C ILE A 36 -9.52 -9.33 8.50
N LYS A 37 -8.80 -9.40 7.38
CA LYS A 37 -9.15 -8.76 6.10
C LYS A 37 -10.54 -9.19 5.65
N ALA A 38 -10.84 -10.49 5.62
CA ALA A 38 -12.13 -11.00 5.17
C ALA A 38 -13.29 -10.57 6.07
N ASN A 39 -13.08 -10.48 7.39
CA ASN A 39 -14.11 -9.97 8.30
C ASN A 39 -14.36 -8.47 8.11
N LEU A 40 -13.30 -7.69 7.85
CA LEU A 40 -13.42 -6.25 7.55
C LEU A 40 -14.10 -6.01 6.20
N ASP A 41 -13.77 -6.80 5.17
CA ASP A 41 -14.49 -6.76 3.89
C ASP A 41 -15.99 -6.97 4.10
N TRP A 42 -16.35 -7.96 4.92
CA TRP A 42 -17.75 -8.28 5.18
C TRP A 42 -18.45 -7.18 5.98
N LEU A 43 -17.77 -6.64 7.00
CA LEU A 43 -18.29 -5.55 7.82
C LEU A 43 -18.57 -4.29 6.99
N PHE A 44 -17.71 -3.98 6.02
CA PHE A 44 -17.81 -2.79 5.18
C PHE A 44 -18.39 -3.05 3.78
N ALA A 45 -19.00 -4.21 3.55
CA ALA A 45 -19.49 -4.63 2.23
C ALA A 45 -20.47 -3.63 1.57
N ASN A 46 -21.17 -2.82 2.37
CA ASN A 46 -22.15 -1.84 1.90
C ASN A 46 -21.65 -0.38 1.98
N ASN A 47 -20.37 -0.14 2.27
CA ASN A 47 -19.78 1.19 2.36
C ASN A 47 -18.76 1.39 1.24
N ALA A 48 -19.15 2.11 0.19
CA ALA A 48 -18.31 2.36 -0.98
C ALA A 48 -17.09 3.26 -0.69
N ASP A 49 -17.10 4.00 0.42
CA ASP A 49 -16.00 4.88 0.82
C ASP A 49 -14.87 4.13 1.57
N VAL A 50 -15.04 2.83 1.82
CA VAL A 50 -14.07 2.02 2.57
C VAL A 50 -13.37 1.02 1.66
N PHE A 51 -12.03 1.08 1.65
CA PHE A 51 -11.16 0.11 0.99
C PHE A 51 -10.39 -0.70 2.04
N VAL A 52 -10.47 -2.03 1.96
CA VAL A 52 -9.78 -2.96 2.87
C VAL A 52 -8.70 -3.72 2.10
N ALA A 53 -7.45 -3.54 2.50
CA ALA A 53 -6.30 -4.27 1.98
C ALA A 53 -5.56 -4.99 3.10
N GLY A 54 -4.81 -6.05 2.76
CA GLY A 54 -3.89 -6.73 3.65
C GLY A 54 -2.53 -6.82 2.97
N ASP A 55 -1.45 -6.71 3.76
CA ASP A 55 -0.07 -6.80 3.27
C ASP A 55 0.27 -5.81 2.14
N LEU A 56 -0.22 -4.57 2.26
CA LEU A 56 -0.06 -3.53 1.24
C LEU A 56 1.11 -2.60 1.57
N LEU A 57 2.08 -2.50 0.66
CA LEU A 57 3.06 -1.42 0.63
C LEU A 57 2.46 -0.22 -0.09
N TRP A 58 2.25 0.88 0.63
CA TRP A 58 1.62 2.09 0.10
C TRP A 58 2.56 3.29 0.26
N TYR A 59 2.93 3.89 -0.87
CA TYR A 59 3.70 5.13 -0.99
C TYR A 59 2.77 6.24 -1.53
N PRO A 60 2.01 6.94 -0.66
CA PRO A 60 1.03 7.92 -1.10
C PRO A 60 1.66 9.21 -1.66
N VAL A 61 2.93 9.45 -1.34
CA VAL A 61 3.70 10.61 -1.78
C VAL A 61 4.95 10.12 -2.49
N GLU A 62 5.27 10.73 -3.64
CA GLU A 62 6.43 10.37 -4.44
C GLU A 62 7.74 10.71 -3.71
N GLY A 63 8.40 9.71 -3.12
CA GLY A 63 9.75 9.85 -2.56
C GLY A 63 9.84 10.01 -1.03
N ASP A 64 8.71 9.90 -0.32
CA ASP A 64 8.64 9.91 1.16
C ASP A 64 8.94 8.55 1.80
#